data_AF-A0A4R6KQZ2-F1
#
_entry.id   AF-A0A4R6KQZ2-F1
#
_cell.length_a   1.000
_cell.length_b   1.000
_cell.length_c   1.000
_cell.angle_alpha   90.00
_cell.angle_beta   90.00
_cell.angle_gamma   90.00
#
_symmetry.space_group_name_H-M   'P 1'
#
loop_
_entity.id
_entity.type
_entity.pdbx_description
1 polymer ?
#
loop_
_entity_poly.entity_id
_entity_poly.type
_entity_poly.pdbx_seq_one_letter_code
_entity_poly.pdbx_strand_id
1 'polypeptide(L)'
;MSTSDNVFVAAGDPVAAVAEWLADVLELEPVADADPKDDERVFRRTARTETGTVAVRVRPNGFAVVDPQEPDEIQAIDRYPIDLSIWLVGRKDEEGQLRETTAIFVDLVTARPDVPALLVHNLDTLVSAHLPGAGTHTFDPPITPDIEDIDTWRDWTVS
;
A
#
# COMPACT_ATOMS: atom_id res chain seq x y z
N MET A 1 -1.98 -16.03 -11.09
CA MET A 1 -1.29 -15.45 -9.93
C MET A 1 -2.30 -14.62 -9.14
N SER A 2 -2.08 -14.39 -7.85
CA SER A 2 -2.88 -13.45 -7.06
C SER A 2 -2.24 -12.08 -7.24
N THR A 3 -2.83 -11.27 -8.11
CA THR A 3 -2.47 -9.88 -8.42
C THR A 3 -3.08 -8.99 -7.35
N SER A 4 -2.40 -8.82 -6.22
CA SER A 4 -2.83 -7.87 -5.19
C SER A 4 -2.20 -6.52 -5.48
N ASP A 5 -2.97 -5.47 -5.28
CA ASP A 5 -2.45 -4.10 -5.26
C ASP A 5 -2.04 -3.76 -3.84
N ASN A 6 -1.04 -2.90 -3.72
CA ASN A 6 -0.40 -2.62 -2.45
C ASN A 6 -0.40 -1.13 -2.16
N VAL A 7 -0.72 -0.80 -0.92
CA VAL A 7 -0.37 0.50 -0.35
C VAL A 7 0.73 0.26 0.68
N PHE A 8 1.86 0.95 0.53
CA PHE A 8 2.97 0.89 1.47
C PHE A 8 2.94 2.14 2.33
N VAL A 9 3.14 2.02 3.65
CA VAL A 9 3.13 3.18 4.57
C VAL A 9 4.39 3.26 5.42
N ALA A 10 4.92 4.48 5.54
CA ALA A 10 6.10 4.80 6.35
C ALA A 10 5.67 5.28 7.75
N ALA A 11 5.13 4.37 8.55
CA ALA A 11 4.78 4.61 9.94
C ALA A 11 5.85 4.03 10.89
N GLY A 12 6.19 4.78 11.95
CA GLY A 12 7.13 4.32 12.98
C GLY A 12 6.51 3.41 14.05
N ASP A 13 5.18 3.27 14.03
CA ASP A 13 4.43 2.46 14.99
C ASP A 13 4.48 0.96 14.64
N PRO A 14 4.30 0.06 15.64
CA PRO A 14 4.15 -1.38 15.38
C PRO A 14 2.95 -1.67 14.46
N VAL A 15 3.03 -2.76 13.68
CA VAL A 15 1.98 -3.19 12.73
C VAL A 15 0.59 -3.22 13.38
N ALA A 16 0.47 -3.72 14.61
CA ALA A 16 -0.81 -3.79 15.31
C ALA A 16 -1.43 -2.40 15.53
N ALA A 17 -0.63 -1.42 15.95
CA ALA A 17 -1.09 -0.05 16.13
C ALA A 17 -1.43 0.60 14.78
N VAL A 18 -0.62 0.32 13.75
CA VAL A 18 -0.90 0.78 12.37
C VAL A 18 -2.22 0.22 11.85
N ALA A 19 -2.44 -1.07 12.03
CA ALA A 19 -3.66 -1.75 11.64
C ALA A 19 -4.90 -1.21 12.37
N GLU A 20 -4.78 -0.89 13.67
CA GLU A 20 -5.87 -0.32 14.45
C GLU A 20 -6.29 1.06 13.94
N TRP A 21 -5.35 1.99 13.74
CA TRP A 21 -5.74 3.32 13.24
C TRP A 21 -6.13 3.28 11.76
N LEU A 22 -5.56 2.38 10.95
CA LEU A 22 -6.01 2.16 9.57
C LEU A 22 -7.46 1.68 9.52
N ALA A 23 -7.84 0.77 10.44
CA ALA A 23 -9.20 0.30 10.52
C ALA A 23 -10.19 1.41 10.88
N ASP A 24 -9.81 2.32 11.78
CA ASP A 24 -10.62 3.49 12.13
C ASP A 24 -10.73 4.46 10.94
N VAL A 25 -9.61 4.83 10.33
CA VAL A 25 -9.54 5.79 9.22
C VAL A 25 -10.28 5.32 7.98
N LEU A 26 -10.16 4.03 7.64
CA LEU A 26 -10.71 3.46 6.41
C LEU A 26 -12.04 2.72 6.62
N GLU A 27 -12.61 2.81 7.83
CA GLU A 27 -13.84 2.14 8.26
C GLU A 27 -13.80 0.62 7.98
N LEU A 28 -12.69 -0.02 8.36
CA LEU A 28 -12.47 -1.45 8.11
C LEU A 28 -13.01 -2.32 9.24
N GLU A 29 -13.71 -3.39 8.87
CA GLU A 29 -14.16 -4.42 9.81
C GLU A 29 -13.12 -5.54 9.93
N PRO A 30 -12.69 -5.95 11.14
CA PRO A 30 -11.81 -7.10 11.30
C PRO A 30 -12.50 -8.39 10.85
N VAL A 31 -11.75 -9.29 10.21
CA VAL A 31 -12.24 -10.60 9.80
C VAL A 31 -11.96 -11.61 10.92
N ALA A 32 -12.99 -12.02 11.65
CA ALA A 32 -12.87 -12.87 12.85
C ALA A 32 -12.27 -14.26 12.58
N ASP A 33 -12.54 -14.84 11.40
CA ASP A 33 -12.06 -16.17 10.99
C ASP A 33 -10.83 -16.11 10.07
N ALA A 34 -10.17 -14.95 9.99
CA ALA A 34 -8.86 -14.92 9.39
C ALA A 34 -7.92 -15.71 10.31
N ASP A 35 -7.08 -16.57 9.74
CA ASP A 35 -5.96 -17.24 10.42
C ASP A 35 -4.66 -16.51 10.04
N PRO A 36 -4.48 -15.22 10.39
CA PRO A 36 -3.28 -14.48 10.07
C PRO A 36 -2.11 -14.98 10.91
N LYS A 37 -0.89 -14.76 10.43
CA LYS A 37 0.29 -14.86 11.28
C LYS A 37 0.23 -13.81 12.40
N ASP A 38 1.01 -13.99 13.46
CA ASP A 38 1.00 -13.13 14.65
C ASP A 38 1.19 -11.62 14.32
N ASP A 39 1.89 -11.32 13.24
CA ASP A 39 2.22 -9.98 12.75
C ASP A 39 1.30 -9.46 11.62
N GLU A 40 0.27 -10.21 11.22
CA GLU A 40 -0.67 -9.81 10.17
C GLU A 40 -2.06 -9.51 10.74
N ARG A 41 -2.80 -8.59 10.11
CA ARG A 41 -4.20 -8.31 10.41
C ARG A 41 -4.99 -8.26 9.13
N VAL A 42 -6.16 -8.89 9.12
CA VAL A 42 -7.05 -8.93 7.95
C VAL A 42 -8.35 -8.23 8.27
N PHE A 43 -8.72 -7.31 7.39
CA PHE A 43 -9.94 -6.55 7.47
C PHE A 43 -10.71 -6.64 6.16
N ARG A 44 -11.95 -6.16 6.20
CA ARG A 44 -12.82 -6.03 5.04
C ARG A 44 -13.59 -4.72 5.11
N ARG A 45 -14.01 -4.23 3.94
CA ARG A 45 -15.01 -3.18 3.81
C ARG A 45 -15.86 -3.40 2.57
N THR A 46 -16.99 -2.71 2.50
CA THR A 46 -17.77 -2.64 1.24
C THR A 46 -16.96 -1.87 0.20
N ALA A 47 -16.91 -2.36 -1.03
CA ALA A 47 -16.28 -1.65 -2.13
C ALA A 47 -16.99 -0.31 -2.39
N ARG A 48 -16.22 0.73 -2.69
CA ARG A 48 -16.75 2.11 -2.84
C ARG A 48 -17.04 2.47 -4.29
N THR A 49 -16.17 2.04 -5.19
CA THR A 49 -16.21 2.29 -6.64
C THR A 49 -16.85 1.14 -7.41
N GLU A 50 -17.13 0.02 -6.74
CA GLU A 50 -17.59 -1.24 -7.31
C GLU A 50 -18.66 -1.90 -6.43
N THR A 51 -19.36 -2.91 -6.97
CA THR A 51 -20.16 -3.82 -6.13
C THR A 51 -19.26 -4.92 -5.57
N GLY A 52 -19.25 -5.09 -4.25
CA GLY A 52 -18.61 -6.22 -3.60
C GLY A 52 -17.95 -5.88 -2.28
N THR A 53 -17.05 -6.76 -1.85
CA THR A 53 -16.25 -6.61 -0.64
C THR A 53 -14.79 -6.48 -1.03
N VAL A 54 -14.12 -5.49 -0.45
CA VAL A 54 -12.67 -5.33 -0.51
C VAL A 54 -12.10 -5.93 0.76
N ALA A 55 -11.09 -6.78 0.63
CA ALA A 55 -10.28 -7.25 1.73
C ALA A 55 -8.95 -6.50 1.77
N VAL A 56 -8.50 -6.20 2.98
CA VAL A 56 -7.25 -5.48 3.24
C VAL A 56 -6.45 -6.29 4.25
N ARG A 57 -5.22 -6.65 3.91
CA ARG A 57 -4.28 -7.28 4.83
C ARG A 57 -3.17 -6.32 5.16
N VAL A 58 -2.99 -6.03 6.44
CA VAL A 58 -1.91 -5.20 6.98
C VAL A 58 -0.84 -6.11 7.59
N ARG A 59 0.43 -5.91 7.22
CA ARG A 59 1.57 -6.73 7.68
C ARG A 59 2.90 -5.98 7.55
N PRO A 60 4.01 -6.49 8.14
CA PRO A 60 5.33 -5.98 7.80
C PRO A 60 5.59 -6.08 6.29
N ASN A 61 6.26 -5.07 5.74
CA ASN A 61 6.72 -5.11 4.36
C ASN A 61 7.79 -6.21 4.20
N GLY A 62 7.37 -7.31 3.58
CA GLY A 62 8.25 -8.43 3.24
C GLY A 62 8.92 -8.33 1.88
N PHE A 63 8.71 -7.23 1.15
CA PHE A 63 9.29 -6.97 -0.17
C PHE A 63 10.49 -6.02 -0.12
N ALA A 64 10.65 -5.27 0.97
CA ALA A 64 11.79 -4.39 1.17
C ALA A 64 13.11 -5.17 1.14
N VAL A 65 14.08 -4.65 0.39
CA VAL A 65 15.47 -5.11 0.43
C VAL A 65 16.13 -4.54 1.68
N VAL A 66 16.36 -5.40 2.68
CA VAL A 66 16.82 -5.00 4.02
C VAL A 66 18.30 -4.53 4.02
N ASP A 67 19.12 -5.10 3.15
CA ASP A 67 20.54 -4.77 3.02
C ASP A 67 20.98 -4.94 1.56
N PRO A 68 20.71 -3.94 0.69
CA PRO A 68 21.08 -4.02 -0.72
C PRO A 68 22.60 -4.08 -0.81
N GLN A 69 23.14 -5.26 -1.14
CA GLN A 69 24.58 -5.43 -1.34
C GLN A 69 25.03 -4.75 -2.64
N GLU A 70 24.08 -4.61 -3.57
CA GLU A 70 24.29 -4.01 -4.88
C GLU A 70 23.36 -2.80 -5.05
N PRO A 71 23.85 -1.67 -5.62
CA PRO A 71 23.03 -0.48 -5.80
C PRO A 71 21.77 -0.73 -6.63
N ASP A 72 21.76 -1.71 -7.52
CA ASP A 72 20.63 -2.09 -8.37
C ASP A 72 19.49 -2.81 -7.65
N GLU A 73 19.66 -3.14 -6.37
CA GLU A 73 18.61 -3.73 -5.55
C GLU A 73 17.75 -2.69 -4.81
N ILE A 74 18.00 -1.38 -5.02
CA ILE A 74 17.28 -0.30 -4.33
C ILE A 74 15.87 -0.14 -4.92
N GLN A 75 14.85 -0.17 -4.05
CA GLN A 75 13.45 0.04 -4.42
C GLN A 75 12.79 1.17 -3.63
N ALA A 76 11.79 1.80 -4.24
CA ALA A 76 10.95 2.84 -3.63
C ALA A 76 10.29 2.38 -2.32
N ILE A 77 9.97 1.09 -2.20
CA ILE A 77 9.24 0.49 -1.08
C ILE A 77 10.13 0.13 0.11
N ASP A 78 11.47 0.15 -0.03
CA ASP A 78 12.41 -0.36 0.99
C ASP A 78 12.29 0.34 2.34
N ARG A 79 11.94 1.62 2.30
CA ARG A 79 11.81 2.48 3.49
C ARG A 79 10.39 2.51 4.06
N TYR A 80 9.48 1.70 3.53
CA TYR A 80 8.10 1.60 3.98
C TYR A 80 7.90 0.27 4.72
N PRO A 81 7.94 0.26 6.07
CA PRO A 81 7.94 -0.97 6.87
C PRO A 81 6.61 -1.72 6.88
N ILE A 82 5.52 -1.15 6.36
CA ILE A 82 4.18 -1.74 6.41
C ILE A 82 3.61 -1.87 5.00
N ASP A 83 3.06 -3.06 4.71
CA ASP A 83 2.35 -3.42 3.48
C ASP A 83 0.84 -3.59 3.77
N LEU A 84 0.01 -2.91 2.98
CA LEU A 84 -1.42 -3.12 2.87
C LEU A 84 -1.70 -3.84 1.55
N SER A 85 -1.82 -5.16 1.58
CA SER A 85 -2.27 -5.93 0.41
C SER A 85 -3.78 -5.81 0.27
N ILE A 86 -4.27 -5.39 -0.89
CA ILE A 86 -5.69 -5.11 -1.16
C ILE A 86 -6.17 -6.02 -2.29
N TRP A 87 -7.34 -6.64 -2.10
CA TRP A 87 -7.96 -7.45 -3.15
C TRP A 87 -9.48 -7.48 -3.06
N LEU A 88 -10.12 -7.73 -4.21
CA LEU A 88 -11.56 -7.94 -4.29
C LEU A 88 -11.93 -9.37 -3.89
N VAL A 89 -12.91 -9.53 -2.99
CA VAL A 89 -13.37 -10.84 -2.54
C VAL A 89 -14.26 -11.48 -3.62
N GLY A 90 -13.95 -12.74 -3.99
CA GLY A 90 -14.81 -13.57 -4.84
C GLY A 90 -14.77 -13.25 -6.33
N ARG A 91 -13.96 -12.28 -6.77
CA ARG A 91 -13.79 -11.91 -8.19
C ARG A 91 -12.32 -11.60 -8.50
N LYS A 92 -11.95 -11.76 -9.78
CA LYS A 92 -10.69 -11.28 -10.31
C LYS A 92 -11.00 -10.18 -11.31
N ASP A 93 -10.89 -8.95 -10.86
CA ASP A 93 -11.00 -7.76 -11.69
C ASP A 93 -9.90 -6.80 -11.28
N GLU A 94 -8.87 -6.74 -12.11
CA GLU A 94 -7.65 -6.00 -11.87
C GLU A 94 -7.88 -4.48 -11.95
N GLU A 95 -8.65 -4.02 -12.93
CA GLU A 95 -8.99 -2.60 -13.06
C GLU A 95 -9.89 -2.14 -11.90
N GLY A 96 -10.88 -2.97 -11.54
CA GLY A 96 -11.73 -2.70 -10.37
C GLY A 96 -10.93 -2.67 -9.07
N GLN A 97 -9.95 -3.57 -8.92
CA GLN A 97 -9.09 -3.62 -7.74
C GLN A 97 -8.18 -2.39 -7.65
N LEU A 98 -7.58 -1.96 -8.77
CA LEU A 98 -6.75 -0.76 -8.80
C LEU A 98 -7.58 0.49 -8.46
N ARG A 99 -8.81 0.58 -8.94
CA ARG A 99 -9.74 1.67 -8.58
C ARG A 99 -10.06 1.69 -7.08
N GLU A 100 -10.34 0.54 -6.48
CA GLU A 100 -10.57 0.46 -5.02
C GLU A 100 -9.30 0.80 -4.22
N THR A 101 -8.15 0.31 -4.66
CA THR A 101 -6.86 0.55 -4.00
C THR A 101 -6.48 2.02 -4.08
N THR A 102 -6.71 2.67 -5.23
CA THR A 102 -6.56 4.12 -5.39
C THR A 102 -7.49 4.88 -4.46
N ALA A 103 -8.75 4.45 -4.32
CA ALA A 103 -9.69 5.08 -3.39
C ALA A 103 -9.22 4.92 -1.92
N ILE A 104 -8.72 3.74 -1.54
CA ILE A 104 -8.13 3.50 -0.21
C ILE A 104 -6.93 4.41 0.03
N PHE A 105 -6.02 4.51 -0.95
CA PHE A 105 -4.85 5.38 -0.87
C PHE A 105 -5.26 6.84 -0.68
N VAL A 106 -6.23 7.34 -1.44
CA VAL A 106 -6.75 8.71 -1.30
C VAL A 106 -7.38 8.94 0.07
N ASP A 107 -8.22 8.02 0.54
CA ASP A 107 -8.85 8.12 1.87
C ASP A 107 -7.77 8.15 2.98
N LEU A 108 -6.76 7.30 2.87
CA LEU A 108 -5.62 7.24 3.79
C LEU A 108 -4.86 8.57 3.85
N VAL A 109 -4.37 9.08 2.72
CA VAL A 109 -3.52 10.30 2.71
C VAL A 109 -4.32 11.56 3.04
N THR A 110 -5.64 11.53 2.85
CA THR A 110 -6.54 12.61 3.29
C THR A 110 -6.70 12.62 4.80
N ALA A 111 -6.85 11.46 5.43
CA ALA A 111 -7.04 11.34 6.87
C ALA A 111 -5.73 11.40 7.66
N ARG A 112 -4.62 10.95 7.07
CA ARG A 112 -3.26 10.92 7.65
C ARG A 112 -2.26 11.58 6.71
N PRO A 113 -2.37 12.90 6.45
CA PRO A 113 -1.43 13.63 5.59
C PRO A 113 -0.02 13.74 6.20
N ASP A 114 0.15 13.31 7.45
CA ASP A 114 1.42 13.19 8.16
C ASP A 114 2.17 11.88 7.87
N VAL A 115 1.52 10.89 7.25
CA VAL A 115 2.09 9.56 7.00
C VAL A 115 2.46 9.41 5.53
N PRO A 116 3.75 9.22 5.19
CA PRO A 116 4.15 8.92 3.83
C PRO A 116 3.55 7.59 3.34
N ALA A 117 3.11 7.56 2.09
CA ALA A 117 2.50 6.37 1.51
C ALA A 117 2.81 6.20 0.01
N LEU A 118 2.90 4.96 -0.47
CA LEU A 118 3.01 4.63 -1.90
C LEU A 118 1.85 3.73 -2.32
N LEU A 119 1.37 3.93 -3.54
CA LEU A 119 0.43 3.05 -4.23
C LEU A 119 1.19 2.30 -5.33
N VAL A 120 1.27 0.97 -5.19
CA VAL A 120 1.94 0.10 -6.15
C VAL A 120 0.93 -0.93 -6.66
N HIS A 121 0.70 -0.93 -7.96
CA HIS A 121 -0.11 -1.91 -8.66
C HIS A 121 0.75 -3.15 -8.94
N ASN A 122 0.23 -4.34 -8.63
CA ASN A 122 0.87 -5.64 -8.87
C ASN A 122 2.34 -5.80 -8.40
N LEU A 123 2.81 -4.95 -7.49
CA LEU A 123 4.22 -4.84 -7.08
C LEU A 123 5.21 -4.47 -8.21
N ASP A 124 4.72 -4.16 -9.41
CA ASP A 124 5.56 -3.84 -10.57
C ASP A 124 5.42 -2.38 -11.03
N THR A 125 4.34 -1.72 -10.64
CA THR A 125 3.97 -0.42 -11.17
C THR A 125 3.69 0.55 -10.03
N LEU A 126 4.59 1.51 -9.82
CA LEU A 126 4.40 2.62 -8.91
C LEU A 126 3.45 3.66 -9.55
N VAL A 127 2.26 3.80 -8.96
CA VAL A 127 1.17 4.63 -9.49
C VAL A 127 1.14 6.00 -8.83
N SER A 128 1.33 6.06 -7.52
CA SER A 128 1.31 7.31 -6.77
C SER A 128 2.15 7.25 -5.52
N ALA A 129 2.65 8.42 -5.11
CA ALA A 129 3.41 8.61 -3.90
C ALA A 129 2.88 9.83 -3.13
N HIS A 130 2.85 9.72 -1.81
CA HIS A 130 2.48 10.81 -0.92
C HIS A 130 3.61 11.05 0.09
N LEU A 131 4.07 12.30 0.14
CA LEU A 131 5.01 12.77 1.15
C LEU A 131 4.40 13.92 1.95
N PRO A 132 4.54 13.89 3.30
CA PRO A 132 4.15 15.01 4.15
C PRO A 132 4.82 16.30 3.71
N GLY A 133 4.03 17.36 3.50
CA GLY A 133 4.50 18.68 3.07
C GLY A 133 4.70 18.84 1.56
N ALA A 134 4.98 17.78 0.80
CA ALA A 134 5.03 17.83 -0.66
C ALA A 134 3.68 17.48 -1.32
N GLY A 135 2.82 16.74 -0.60
CA GLY A 135 1.52 16.30 -1.09
C GLY A 135 1.60 14.97 -1.85
N THR A 136 0.62 14.74 -2.72
CA THR A 136 0.51 13.52 -3.52
C THR A 136 0.96 13.77 -4.95
N HIS A 137 1.83 12.90 -5.46
CA HIS A 137 2.24 12.83 -6.85
C HIS A 137 1.70 11.55 -7.48
N THR A 138 1.09 11.68 -8.66
CA THR A 138 0.66 10.56 -9.48
C THR A 138 1.55 10.52 -10.71
N PHE A 139 2.14 9.36 -10.97
CA PHE A 139 3.06 9.17 -12.09
C PHE A 139 2.26 8.91 -13.37
N ASP A 140 2.50 9.74 -14.40
CA ASP A 140 1.91 9.59 -15.73
C ASP A 140 2.98 9.78 -16.82
N PRO A 141 3.44 8.71 -17.50
CA PRO A 141 2.98 7.32 -17.32
C PRO A 141 3.41 6.73 -15.95
N PRO A 142 2.75 5.66 -15.48
CA PRO A 142 3.23 4.89 -14.34
C PRO A 142 4.65 4.34 -14.59
N ILE A 143 5.41 4.22 -13.52
CA ILE A 143 6.84 3.84 -13.52
C ILE A 143 7.08 2.59 -12.66
N THR A 144 8.26 1.98 -12.73
CA THR A 144 8.60 0.88 -11.80
C THR A 144 8.97 1.43 -10.41
N PRO A 145 8.68 0.71 -9.30
CA PRO A 145 9.26 1.01 -7.99
C PRO A 145 10.77 0.68 -7.90
N ASP A 146 11.34 -0.01 -8.88
CA ASP A 146 12.74 -0.44 -8.89
C ASP A 146 13.71 0.69 -9.30
N ILE A 147 15.01 0.40 -9.24
CA ILE A 147 16.07 1.39 -9.48
C ILE A 147 16.02 2.00 -10.88
N GLU A 148 15.44 1.32 -11.88
CA GLU A 148 15.42 1.81 -13.26
C GLU A 148 14.76 3.19 -13.38
N ASP A 149 13.77 3.46 -12.54
CA ASP A 149 13.05 4.75 -12.50
C ASP A 149 13.40 5.60 -11.26
N ILE A 150 14.54 5.33 -10.60
CA ILE A 150 14.93 5.99 -9.34
C ILE A 150 15.00 7.51 -9.43
N ASP A 151 15.46 8.05 -10.56
CA ASP A 151 15.56 9.49 -10.74
C ASP A 151 14.17 10.15 -10.86
N THR A 152 13.11 9.37 -11.11
CA THR A 152 11.73 9.83 -11.17
C THR A 152 11.05 9.76 -9.80
N TRP A 153 11.24 8.67 -9.05
CA TRP A 153 10.53 8.48 -7.79
C TRP A 153 11.27 8.96 -6.54
N ARG A 154 12.61 9.10 -6.56
CA ARG A 154 13.41 9.38 -5.35
C ARG A 154 12.97 10.63 -4.58
N ASP A 155 12.60 11.70 -5.30
CA ASP A 155 12.17 12.95 -4.67
C ASP A 155 10.74 12.87 -4.07
N TRP A 156 10.03 11.78 -4.34
CA TRP A 156 8.66 11.51 -3.89
C TRP A 156 8.58 10.34 -2.89
N THR A 157 9.71 9.77 -2.46
CA THR A 157 9.75 8.70 -1.46
C THR A 157 10.50 9.13 -0.20
N VAL A 158 10.31 8.37 0.88
CA VAL A 158 11.11 8.57 2.09
C VAL A 158 12.56 8.16 1.84
N SER A 159 13.51 9.02 2.27
CA SER A 159 14.96 8.79 2.15
C SER A 159 15.55 8.07 3.36
#